data_AF-A0A1Z9H655-F1
#
_entry.id   AF-A0A1Z9H655-F1
#
_cell.length_a   1.000
_cell.length_b   1.000
_cell.length_c   1.000
_cell.angle_alpha   90.00
_cell.angle_beta   90.00
_cell.angle_gamma   90.00
#
_symmetry.space_group_name_H-M   'P 1'
#
loop_
_entity.id
_entity.type
_entity.pdbx_description
1 polymer ?
#
loop_
_entity_poly.entity_id
_entity_poly.type
_entity_poly.pdbx_seq_one_letter_code
_entity_poly.pdbx_strand_id
1 'polypeptide(L)'
;MATTLEIINGISQVLANSYDGALDESGEPIKIGLRREEGNPLIDHRIMDGFGANISGDRLHIKYHTEIPLKEVHSNGFEGEMESMVEKVKSFIQKEYNKVMKSSLSLSDPSEVDVLVEYVSRIRCSVKVHKCYKIGGLQSEENTPDSSERPKDPAFEKMVKLGGLK
;
A
#
# COMPACT_ATOMS: atom_id res chain seq x y z
N MET A 1 13.35 -6.54 21.16
CA MET A 1 12.82 -5.73 20.04
C MET A 1 12.98 -6.56 18.79
N ALA A 2 11.94 -6.65 17.96
CA ALA A 2 12.07 -7.34 16.68
C ALA A 2 13.11 -6.61 15.83
N THR A 3 13.99 -7.36 15.18
CA THR A 3 14.96 -6.77 14.25
C THR A 3 14.25 -6.26 13.01
N THR A 4 14.84 -5.28 12.33
CA THR A 4 14.30 -4.75 11.05
C THR A 4 13.96 -5.86 10.04
N LEU A 5 14.81 -6.87 9.94
CA LEU A 5 14.62 -8.00 9.04
C LEU A 5 13.43 -8.88 9.46
N GLU A 6 13.21 -9.09 10.76
CA GLU A 6 12.06 -9.84 11.29
C GLU A 6 10.74 -9.13 10.97
N ILE A 7 10.69 -7.79 11.08
CA ILE A 7 9.51 -7.00 10.74
C ILE A 7 9.18 -7.14 9.25
N ILE A 8 10.18 -6.96 8.39
CA ILE A 8 10.02 -7.05 6.93
C ILE A 8 9.58 -8.46 6.52
N ASN A 9 10.23 -9.49 7.07
CA ASN A 9 9.88 -10.88 6.78
C ASN A 9 8.48 -11.23 7.30
N GLY A 10 8.10 -10.75 8.49
CA GLY A 10 6.77 -10.98 9.05
C GLY A 10 5.67 -10.36 8.18
N ILE A 11 5.85 -9.11 7.73
CA ILE A 11 4.90 -8.47 6.80
C ILE A 11 4.83 -9.26 5.48
N SER A 12 5.98 -9.68 4.94
CA SER A 12 6.03 -10.45 3.70
C SER A 12 5.32 -11.80 3.81
N GLN A 13 5.44 -12.48 4.96
CA GLN A 13 4.71 -13.73 5.25
C GLN A 13 3.21 -13.51 5.35
N VAL A 14 2.77 -12.44 6.01
CA VAL A 14 1.34 -12.09 6.08
C VAL A 14 0.77 -11.89 4.67
N LEU A 15 1.47 -11.13 3.81
CA LEU A 15 1.03 -10.87 2.44
C LEU A 15 1.00 -12.14 1.59
N ALA A 16 1.96 -13.04 1.77
CA ALA A 16 1.97 -14.34 1.07
C ALA A 16 0.76 -15.21 1.44
N ASN A 17 0.26 -15.11 2.68
CA ASN A 17 -0.89 -15.87 3.16
C ASN A 17 -2.23 -15.18 2.91
N SER A 18 -2.26 -13.97 2.34
CA SER A 18 -3.46 -13.14 2.18
C SER A 18 -4.06 -13.18 0.76
N TYR A 19 -3.81 -14.25 0.01
CA TYR A 19 -4.34 -14.41 -1.34
C TYR A 19 -5.84 -14.77 -1.33
N ASP A 20 -6.50 -14.63 -2.48
CA ASP A 20 -7.92 -14.95 -2.62
C ASP A 20 -8.20 -16.44 -2.39
N GLY A 21 -9.08 -16.75 -1.45
CA GLY A 21 -9.36 -18.12 -1.03
C GLY A 21 -8.37 -18.71 0.00
N ALA A 22 -7.53 -17.88 0.62
CA ALA A 22 -6.67 -18.32 1.72
C ALA A 22 -7.50 -18.90 2.88
N LEU A 23 -7.03 -20.03 3.41
CA LEU A 23 -7.64 -20.73 4.54
C LEU A 23 -6.75 -20.60 5.77
N ASP A 24 -7.38 -20.55 6.94
CA ASP A 24 -6.69 -20.66 8.21
C ASP A 24 -6.29 -22.12 8.53
N GLU A 25 -5.61 -22.33 9.65
CA GLU A 25 -5.19 -23.66 10.11
C GLU A 25 -6.36 -24.62 10.37
N SER A 26 -7.58 -24.09 10.56
CA SER A 26 -8.81 -24.85 10.78
C SER A 26 -9.57 -25.12 9.48
N GLY A 27 -9.10 -24.60 8.35
CA GLY A 27 -9.76 -24.70 7.04
C GLY A 27 -10.86 -23.65 6.82
N GLU A 28 -10.98 -22.64 7.68
CA GLU A 28 -11.91 -21.52 7.50
C GLU A 28 -11.29 -20.41 6.62
N PRO A 29 -12.08 -19.76 5.76
CA PRO A 29 -11.57 -18.72 4.88
C PRO A 29 -11.16 -17.45 5.66
N ILE A 30 -9.96 -16.95 5.38
CA ILE A 30 -9.47 -15.69 5.91
C ILE A 30 -10.18 -14.54 5.19
N LYS A 31 -11.09 -13.85 5.89
CA LYS A 31 -11.88 -12.74 5.35
C LYS A 31 -11.28 -11.40 5.75
N ILE A 32 -10.99 -10.56 4.75
CA ILE A 32 -10.47 -9.20 4.93
C ILE A 32 -11.61 -8.17 4.97
N GLY A 33 -12.79 -8.51 4.41
CA GLY A 33 -13.92 -7.61 4.22
C GLY A 33 -13.86 -6.84 2.89
N LEU A 34 -13.25 -7.46 1.88
CA LEU A 34 -13.23 -6.96 0.51
C LEU A 34 -14.60 -7.17 -0.16
N ARG A 35 -14.94 -6.33 -1.14
CA ARG A 35 -16.22 -6.41 -1.89
C ARG A 35 -16.37 -7.75 -2.62
N ARG A 36 -15.28 -8.40 -3.00
CA ARG A 36 -15.31 -9.75 -3.61
C ARG A 36 -15.79 -10.86 -2.66
N GLU A 37 -15.75 -10.63 -1.35
CA GLU A 37 -16.18 -11.58 -0.33
C GLU A 37 -17.68 -11.44 -0.01
N GLU A 38 -18.32 -10.38 -0.51
CA GLU A 38 -19.73 -10.09 -0.33
C GLU A 38 -20.54 -10.65 -1.51
N GLY A 39 -21.66 -11.33 -1.22
CA GLY A 39 -22.58 -11.88 -2.23
C GLY A 39 -22.33 -13.34 -2.59
N ASN A 40 -22.88 -13.76 -3.73
CA ASN A 40 -22.79 -15.10 -4.28
C ASN A 40 -22.06 -15.07 -5.65
N PRO A 41 -20.82 -15.58 -5.74
CA PRO A 41 -20.02 -15.56 -6.96
C PRO A 41 -20.64 -16.24 -8.19
N LEU A 42 -21.65 -17.11 -8.00
CA LEU A 42 -22.33 -17.80 -9.10
C LEU A 42 -23.45 -16.97 -9.74
N ILE A 43 -24.03 -16.03 -8.99
CA ILE A 43 -25.21 -15.26 -9.39
C ILE A 43 -24.80 -13.81 -9.67
N ASP A 44 -23.91 -13.28 -8.84
CA ASP A 44 -23.50 -11.88 -8.88
C ASP A 44 -22.43 -11.64 -9.95
N HIS A 45 -22.29 -10.36 -10.30
CA HIS A 45 -21.29 -9.92 -11.26
C HIS A 45 -19.90 -10.18 -10.71
N ARG A 46 -18.94 -10.57 -11.56
CA ARG A 46 -17.54 -10.64 -11.13
C ARG A 46 -17.02 -9.24 -10.83
N ILE A 47 -16.49 -9.05 -9.63
CA ILE A 47 -15.89 -7.82 -9.17
C ILE A 47 -14.38 -8.06 -9.07
N MET A 48 -13.58 -7.20 -9.72
CA MET A 48 -12.14 -7.15 -9.48
C MET A 48 -11.93 -6.34 -8.21
N ASP A 49 -11.50 -7.00 -7.15
CA ASP A 49 -11.24 -6.37 -5.86
C ASP A 49 -10.07 -7.02 -5.15
N GLY A 50 -9.12 -6.22 -4.70
CA GLY A 50 -7.91 -6.73 -4.06
C GLY A 50 -7.03 -5.65 -3.48
N PHE A 51 -6.11 -6.07 -2.62
CA PHE A 51 -5.08 -5.19 -2.08
C PHE A 51 -3.71 -5.85 -2.19
N GLY A 52 -2.69 -5.01 -2.10
CA GLY A 52 -1.31 -5.41 -1.86
C GLY A 52 -0.64 -4.41 -0.94
N ALA A 53 0.49 -4.80 -0.36
CA ALA A 53 1.33 -3.86 0.36
C ALA A 53 2.80 -4.06 0.00
N ASN A 54 3.55 -2.98 0.00
CA ASN A 54 4.99 -2.99 -0.25
C ASN A 54 5.71 -2.08 0.73
N ILE A 55 6.91 -2.46 1.11
CA ILE A 55 7.75 -1.69 2.04
C ILE A 55 8.72 -0.85 1.22
N SER A 56 8.86 0.42 1.56
CA SER A 56 9.84 1.34 0.98
C SER A 56 10.43 2.21 2.08
N GLY A 57 11.72 2.06 2.36
CA GLY A 57 12.36 2.72 3.51
C GLY A 57 11.72 2.29 4.83
N ASP A 58 11.33 3.25 5.66
CA ASP A 58 10.57 3.05 6.90
C ASP A 58 9.05 3.03 6.70
N ARG A 59 8.54 3.10 5.46
CA ARG A 59 7.09 3.20 5.19
C ARG A 59 6.51 1.92 4.59
N LEU A 60 5.33 1.54 5.07
CA LEU A 60 4.45 0.55 4.48
C LEU A 60 3.48 1.25 3.55
N HIS A 61 3.55 0.94 2.26
CA HIS A 61 2.61 1.39 1.26
C HIS A 61 1.52 0.33 1.09
N ILE A 62 0.27 0.72 1.31
CA ILE A 62 -0.90 -0.11 1.05
C ILE A 62 -1.53 0.36 -0.26
N LYS A 63 -1.76 -0.59 -1.16
CA LYS A 63 -2.41 -0.37 -2.46
C LYS A 63 -3.68 -1.19 -2.50
N TYR A 64 -4.80 -0.54 -2.81
CA TYR A 64 -6.08 -1.21 -3.00
C TYR A 64 -6.56 -0.95 -4.43
N HIS A 65 -7.12 -1.96 -5.07
CA HIS A 65 -7.62 -1.89 -6.43
C HIS A 65 -9.02 -2.47 -6.47
N THR A 66 -9.95 -1.72 -7.05
CA THR A 66 -11.35 -2.13 -7.17
C THR A 66 -11.97 -1.65 -8.48
N GLU A 67 -12.85 -2.45 -9.07
CA GLU A 67 -13.67 -2.05 -10.21
C GLU A 67 -15.09 -1.72 -9.76
N ILE A 68 -15.52 -0.48 -10.02
CA ILE A 68 -16.83 0.02 -9.60
C ILE A 68 -17.57 0.69 -10.76
N PRO A 69 -18.91 0.74 -10.73
CA PRO A 69 -19.66 1.49 -11.73
C PRO A 69 -19.38 2.99 -11.60
N LEU A 70 -19.39 3.70 -12.73
CA LEU A 70 -19.17 5.15 -12.80
C LEU A 70 -20.14 5.94 -11.91
N LYS A 71 -21.35 5.41 -11.69
CA LYS A 71 -22.34 6.01 -10.79
C LYS A 71 -21.85 6.07 -9.33
N GLU A 72 -21.09 5.07 -8.87
CA GLU A 72 -20.54 5.03 -7.51
C GLU A 72 -19.38 6.02 -7.35
N VAL A 73 -18.56 6.24 -8.39
CA VAL A 73 -17.49 7.25 -8.36
C VAL A 73 -18.05 8.65 -8.14
N HIS A 74 -19.19 8.97 -8.75
CA HIS A 74 -19.86 10.26 -8.60
C HIS A 74 -20.74 10.37 -7.35
N SER A 75 -20.73 9.36 -6.48
CA SER A 75 -21.48 9.41 -5.23
C SER A 75 -20.78 10.32 -4.21
N ASN A 76 -21.58 10.94 -3.33
CA ASN A 76 -21.03 11.76 -2.26
C ASN A 76 -20.34 10.86 -1.22
N GLY A 77 -19.08 11.12 -0.91
CA GLY A 77 -18.33 10.38 0.11
C GLY A 77 -17.45 9.23 -0.42
N PHE A 78 -17.32 9.09 -1.74
CA PHE A 78 -16.49 8.06 -2.39
C PHE A 78 -15.05 7.98 -1.82
N GLU A 79 -14.38 9.12 -1.65
CA GLU A 79 -13.02 9.14 -1.08
C GLU A 79 -12.96 8.60 0.35
N GLY A 80 -13.97 8.89 1.18
CA GLY A 80 -14.06 8.39 2.55
C GLY A 80 -14.31 6.88 2.61
N GLU A 81 -15.06 6.33 1.65
CA GLU A 81 -15.22 4.88 1.51
C GLU A 81 -13.91 4.19 1.13
N MET A 82 -13.16 4.79 0.20
CA MET A 82 -11.84 4.29 -0.21
C MET A 82 -10.84 4.32 0.95
N GLU A 83 -10.81 5.42 1.72
CA GLU A 83 -9.98 5.52 2.92
C GLU A 83 -10.36 4.48 3.98
N SER A 84 -11.66 4.29 4.21
CA SER A 84 -12.17 3.29 5.16
C SER A 84 -11.76 1.88 4.76
N MET A 85 -11.73 1.57 3.46
CA MET A 85 -11.27 0.26 2.96
C MET A 85 -9.78 0.06 3.23
N VAL A 86 -8.95 1.08 3.03
CA VAL A 86 -7.52 1.01 3.34
C VAL A 86 -7.28 0.81 4.84
N GLU A 87 -8.05 1.44 5.73
CA GLU A 87 -7.95 1.21 7.17
C GLU A 87 -8.39 -0.21 7.59
N LYS A 88 -9.36 -0.82 6.88
CA LYS A 88 -9.70 -2.26 7.07
C LYS A 88 -8.52 -3.15 6.70
N VAL A 89 -7.89 -2.90 5.55
CA VAL A 89 -6.70 -3.64 5.10
C VAL A 89 -5.53 -3.49 6.09
N LYS A 90 -5.27 -2.28 6.57
CA LYS A 90 -4.27 -2.02 7.62
C LYS A 90 -4.55 -2.83 8.89
N SER A 91 -5.81 -2.78 9.37
CA SER A 91 -6.23 -3.51 10.57
C SER A 91 -6.08 -5.01 10.40
N PHE A 92 -6.35 -5.52 9.19
CA PHE A 92 -6.14 -6.91 8.83
C PHE A 92 -4.65 -7.29 8.88
N ILE A 93 -3.77 -6.52 8.23
CA ILE A 93 -2.32 -6.76 8.24
C ILE A 93 -1.79 -6.78 9.68
N GLN A 94 -2.21 -5.84 10.53
CA GLN A 94 -1.80 -5.83 11.95
C GLN A 94 -2.26 -7.07 12.72
N LYS A 95 -3.49 -7.55 12.49
CA LYS A 95 -4.02 -8.76 13.13
C LYS A 95 -3.26 -10.01 12.71
N GLU A 96 -3.04 -10.19 11.41
CA GLU A 96 -2.33 -11.35 10.89
C GLU A 96 -0.86 -11.34 11.27
N TYR A 97 -0.21 -10.17 11.26
CA TYR A 97 1.16 -10.03 11.74
C TYR A 97 1.29 -10.47 13.20
N ASN A 98 0.33 -10.08 14.06
CA ASN A 98 0.33 -10.50 15.46
C ASN A 98 0.17 -12.02 15.61
N LYS A 99 -0.61 -12.68 14.74
CA LYS A 99 -0.77 -14.15 14.77
C LYS A 99 0.53 -14.86 14.40
N VAL A 100 1.16 -14.44 13.31
CA VAL A 100 2.38 -15.08 12.78
C VAL A 100 3.60 -14.82 13.67
N MET A 101 3.87 -13.55 13.98
CA MET A 101 5.10 -13.15 14.67
C MET A 101 4.94 -13.04 16.19
N LYS A 102 3.72 -13.17 16.73
CA LYS A 102 3.40 -12.99 18.17
C LYS A 102 3.89 -11.66 18.75
N SER A 103 4.07 -10.66 17.89
CA SER A 103 4.55 -9.32 18.22
C SER A 103 3.67 -8.28 17.53
N SER A 104 3.57 -7.08 18.11
CA SER A 104 2.70 -6.02 17.59
C SER A 104 3.37 -5.19 16.50
N LEU A 105 2.65 -4.96 15.39
CA LEU A 105 3.06 -4.01 14.34
C LEU A 105 2.46 -2.62 14.58
N SER A 106 3.30 -1.63 14.86
CA SER A 106 2.86 -0.23 14.96
C SER A 106 2.99 0.49 13.61
N LEU A 107 1.90 1.13 13.19
CA LEU A 107 1.81 1.93 11.97
C LEU A 107 1.35 3.35 12.36
N SER A 108 2.23 4.34 12.19
CA SER A 108 2.00 5.76 12.53
C SER A 108 2.06 6.65 11.28
N ASP A 109 1.79 7.94 11.43
CA ASP A 109 2.00 8.99 10.41
C ASP A 109 1.43 8.63 9.02
N PRO A 110 0.09 8.51 8.92
CA PRO A 110 -0.56 8.23 7.64
C PRO A 110 -0.31 9.36 6.64
N SER A 111 0.00 9.03 5.40
CA SER A 111 -0.11 9.99 4.30
C SER A 111 -1.57 10.29 3.97
N GLU A 112 -1.76 11.35 3.20
CA GLU A 112 -3.00 11.58 2.47
C GLU A 112 -3.30 10.37 1.55
N VAL A 113 -4.59 10.14 1.31
CA VAL A 113 -5.08 9.07 0.45
C VAL A 113 -4.98 9.56 -0.99
N ASP A 114 -4.25 8.84 -1.83
CA ASP A 114 -4.22 9.08 -3.27
C ASP A 114 -5.21 8.12 -3.95
N VAL A 115 -6.17 8.67 -4.70
CA VAL A 115 -7.21 7.91 -5.39
C VAL A 115 -7.14 8.22 -6.88
N LEU A 116 -6.66 7.24 -7.65
CA LEU A 116 -6.62 7.30 -9.10
C LEU A 116 -7.83 6.56 -9.69
N VAL A 117 -8.68 7.28 -10.43
CA VAL A 117 -9.84 6.72 -11.11
C VAL A 117 -9.62 6.74 -12.62
N GLU A 118 -9.70 5.56 -13.23
CA GLU A 118 -9.50 5.36 -14.67
C GLU A 118 -10.74 4.72 -15.29
N TYR A 119 -11.21 5.24 -16.43
CA TYR A 119 -12.32 4.63 -17.16
C TYR A 119 -11.86 3.33 -17.83
N VAL A 120 -12.47 2.20 -17.46
CA VAL A 120 -12.32 0.93 -18.18
C VAL A 120 -13.34 0.87 -19.33
N SER A 121 -14.52 1.46 -19.12
CA SER A 121 -15.58 1.60 -20.12
C SER A 121 -16.46 2.81 -19.80
N ARG A 122 -17.53 3.02 -20.59
CA ARG A 122 -18.53 4.08 -20.30
C ARG A 122 -19.37 3.82 -19.05
N ILE A 123 -19.28 2.63 -18.46
CA ILE A 123 -20.11 2.20 -17.33
C ILE A 123 -19.25 1.84 -16.11
N ARG A 124 -18.02 1.36 -16.31
CA ARG A 124 -17.12 0.89 -15.25
C ARG A 124 -15.82 1.70 -15.17
N CYS A 125 -15.36 1.91 -13.95
CA CYS A 125 -14.09 2.55 -13.63
C CYS A 125 -13.22 1.62 -12.80
N SER A 126 -11.92 1.66 -13.07
CA SER A 126 -10.88 1.05 -12.26
C SER A 126 -10.39 2.11 -11.28
N VAL A 127 -10.48 1.82 -9.99
CA VAL A 127 -10.04 2.70 -8.92
C VAL A 127 -8.81 2.09 -8.28
N LYS A 128 -7.73 2.85 -8.21
CA LYS A 128 -6.49 2.49 -7.52
C LYS A 128 -6.30 3.47 -6.36
N VAL A 129 -6.23 2.94 -5.15
CA VAL A 129 -6.05 3.72 -3.93
C VAL A 129 -4.67 3.42 -3.37
N HIS A 130 -3.96 4.46 -2.94
CA HIS A 130 -2.66 4.36 -2.32
C HIS A 130 -2.62 5.17 -1.03
N LYS A 131 -2.09 4.56 0.04
CA LYS A 131 -1.83 5.23 1.31
C LYS A 131 -0.58 4.62 1.93
N CYS A 132 0.22 5.44 2.61
CA CYS A 132 1.42 4.96 3.30
C CYS A 132 1.42 5.29 4.78
N TYR A 133 2.03 4.41 5.56
CA TYR A 133 2.15 4.52 7.01
C TYR A 133 3.61 4.29 7.40
N LYS A 134 4.12 5.04 8.37
CA LYS A 134 5.43 4.79 8.96
C LYS A 134 5.39 3.55 9.84
N ILE A 135 6.35 2.66 9.66
CA ILE A 135 6.45 1.42 10.43
C ILE A 135 7.31 1.67 11.67
N GLY A 136 6.80 1.38 12.86
CA GLY A 136 7.57 1.52 14.09
C GLY A 136 8.67 0.46 14.21
N GLY A 137 9.80 0.84 14.82
CA GLY A 137 10.95 -0.04 15.01
C GLY A 137 11.89 -0.14 13.80
N LEU A 138 11.52 0.47 12.67
CA LEU A 138 12.43 0.69 11.54
C LEU A 138 13.13 2.05 11.71
N GLN A 139 14.45 2.01 11.80
CA GLN A 139 15.29 3.18 11.56
C GLN A 139 15.73 3.10 10.11
N SER A 140 15.01 3.75 9.19
CA SER A 140 15.62 4.09 7.91
C SER A 140 16.40 5.38 8.11
N GLU A 141 17.63 5.43 7.62
CA GLU A 141 18.22 6.71 7.25
C GLU A 141 17.21 7.38 6.31
N GLU A 142 16.75 8.58 6.65
CA GLU A 142 15.95 9.34 5.71
C GLU A 142 16.73 9.37 4.38
N ASN A 143 16.07 9.11 3.25
CA ASN A 143 16.61 9.56 1.96
C ASN A 143 16.53 11.08 1.97
N THR A 144 17.32 11.72 2.82
CA THR A 144 17.56 13.14 2.74
C THR A 144 18.17 13.34 1.36
N PRO A 145 17.62 14.21 0.50
CA PRO A 145 18.32 14.64 -0.71
C PRO A 145 19.62 15.40 -0.38
N ASP A 146 19.98 15.52 0.90
CA ASP A 146 21.29 15.96 1.39
C ASP A 146 22.40 14.94 1.14
N SER A 147 22.54 14.47 -0.10
CA SER A 147 23.89 14.55 -0.66
C SER A 147 24.14 16.05 -0.89
N SER A 148 24.49 16.75 0.19
CA SER A 148 24.61 18.21 0.24
C SER A 148 25.68 18.75 -0.70
N GLU A 149 26.44 17.89 -1.39
CA GLU A 149 27.13 18.24 -2.61
C GLU A 149 27.06 17.11 -3.65
N ARG A 150 26.49 17.40 -4.83
CA ARG A 150 26.81 16.65 -6.05
C ARG A 150 28.35 16.62 -6.16
N PRO A 151 29.01 15.46 -6.38
CA PRO A 151 30.44 15.44 -6.57
C PRO A 151 30.81 16.43 -7.68
N LYS A 152 31.49 17.52 -7.33
CA LYS A 152 31.89 18.56 -8.28
C LYS A 152 33.06 18.00 -9.06
N ASP A 153 32.81 17.61 -10.30
CA ASP A 153 33.89 17.21 -11.20
C ASP A 153 34.83 18.42 -11.42
N PRO A 154 36.13 18.32 -11.09
CA PRO A 154 37.08 19.42 -11.28
C PRO A 154 37.15 19.90 -12.73
N ALA A 155 36.91 19.02 -13.71
CA ALA A 155 36.82 19.37 -15.12
C ALA A 155 35.56 20.18 -15.42
N PHE A 156 34.43 19.86 -14.78
CA PHE A 156 33.19 20.60 -14.90
C PHE A 156 33.30 22.01 -14.29
N GLU A 157 33.92 22.15 -13.11
CA GLU A 157 34.19 23.48 -12.54
C GLU A 157 35.11 24.32 -13.42
N LYS A 158 36.14 23.70 -14.00
CA LYS A 158 37.07 24.37 -14.91
C LYS A 158 36.37 24.83 -16.18
N MET A 159 35.46 24.01 -16.73
CA MET A 159 34.65 24.35 -17.89
C MET A 159 33.72 25.54 -17.62
N VAL A 160 33.02 25.56 -16.48
CA VAL A 160 32.15 26.68 -16.07
C VAL A 160 32.97 27.96 -15.83
N LYS A 161 34.13 27.87 -15.15
CA LYS A 161 35.04 29.02 -14.92
C LYS A 161 35.62 29.61 -16.21
N LEU A 162 35.77 28.80 -17.26
CA LEU A 162 36.25 29.23 -18.58
C LEU A 162 35.12 29.79 -19.48
N GLY A 163 33.91 29.95 -18.94
CA GLY A 163 32.77 30.52 -19.68
C GLY A 163 31.92 29.51 -20.45
N GLY A 164 32.02 28.21 -20.11
CA GLY A 164 31.09 27.19 -20.59
C GLY A 164 29.71 27.31 -19.93
N LEU A 165 28.70 26.69 -20.57
CA LEU A 165 27.26 26.64 -20.19
C LEU A 165 26.75 27.89 -19.44
N LYS A 166 26.40 28.92 -20.22
CA LYS A 166 25.41 29.91 -19.80
C LYS A 166 24.01 29.32 -19.87
#